data_AF-A0A3B0YKY1-F1
#
_entry.id   AF-A0A3B0YKY1-F1
#
_cell.length_a   1.000
_cell.length_b   1.000
_cell.length_c   1.000
_cell.angle_alpha   90.00
_cell.angle_beta   90.00
_cell.angle_gamma   90.00
#
_symmetry.space_group_name_H-M   'P 1'
#
loop_
_entity.id
_entity.type
_entity.pdbx_description
1 polymer ?
#
loop_
_entity_poly.entity_id
_entity_poly.type
_entity_poly.pdbx_seq_one_letter_code
_entity_poly.pdbx_strand_id
1 'polypeptide(L)'
;MSELKQALLNELEKDDWQQVEVIARQITGHFDEHWKIQSTREQWATEVYINFTVEPVWDAPMELGQGITSITATSLLPDPNGQQAAQIALIDVSVISVKNMISKIKPFVFKLNFYRRTQCVDV
;
A
#
# COMPACT_ATOMS: atom_id res chain seq x y z
N MET A 1 4.99 10.98 -9.96
CA MET A 1 4.86 9.67 -9.26
C MET A 1 6.21 8.96 -9.32
N SER A 2 6.67 8.32 -8.24
CA SER A 2 7.97 7.63 -8.22
C SER A 2 7.94 6.32 -9.04
N GLU A 3 9.11 5.84 -9.49
CA GLU A 3 9.22 4.60 -10.27
C GLU A 3 8.61 3.39 -9.55
N LEU A 4 8.81 3.31 -8.22
CA LEU A 4 8.20 2.28 -7.37
C LEU A 4 6.68 2.32 -7.39
N LYS A 5 6.10 3.51 -7.17
CA LYS A 5 4.65 3.72 -7.14
C LYS A 5 4.05 3.31 -8.49
N GLN A 6 4.67 3.72 -9.59
CA GLN A 6 4.23 3.32 -10.93
C GLN A 6 4.35 1.81 -11.15
N ALA A 7 5.47 1.18 -10.76
CA ALA A 7 5.65 -0.25 -10.90
C ALA A 7 4.63 -1.06 -10.08
N LEU A 8 4.29 -0.59 -8.88
CA LEU A 8 3.26 -1.20 -8.03
C LEU A 8 1.88 -1.07 -8.67
N LEU A 9 1.51 0.12 -9.13
CA LEU A 9 0.24 0.36 -9.81
C LEU A 9 0.10 -0.53 -11.06
N ASN A 10 1.15 -0.60 -11.89
CA ASN A 10 1.17 -1.45 -13.08
C ASN A 10 1.01 -2.94 -12.74
N GLU A 11 1.53 -3.42 -11.61
CA GLU A 11 1.36 -4.82 -11.21
C GLU A 11 -0.02 -5.08 -10.61
N LEU A 12 -0.59 -4.12 -9.86
CA LEU A 12 -1.95 -4.17 -9.33
C LEU A 12 -3.00 -4.26 -10.44
N GLU A 13 -2.86 -3.43 -11.48
CA GLU A 13 -3.78 -3.39 -12.62
C GLU A 13 -3.84 -4.70 -13.40
N LYS A 14 -2.73 -5.47 -13.45
CA LYS A 14 -2.72 -6.81 -14.08
C LYS A 14 -3.62 -7.82 -13.37
N ASP A 15 -3.91 -7.58 -12.09
CA ASP A 15 -4.74 -8.42 -11.25
C ASP A 15 -6.11 -7.81 -10.95
N ASP A 16 -6.53 -6.84 -11.77
CA ASP A 16 -7.83 -6.17 -11.71
C ASP A 16 -8.06 -5.42 -10.39
N TRP A 17 -6.98 -4.83 -9.87
CA TRP A 17 -7.05 -3.81 -8.83
C TRP A 17 -6.97 -2.43 -9.48
N GLN A 18 -7.83 -1.51 -9.03
CA GLN A 18 -7.83 -0.12 -9.48
C GLN A 18 -7.59 0.80 -8.30
N GLN A 19 -6.75 1.81 -8.50
CA GLN A 19 -6.61 2.90 -7.55
C GLN A 19 -7.81 3.84 -7.68
N VAL A 20 -8.59 3.91 -6.60
CA VAL A 20 -9.82 4.71 -6.54
C VAL A 20 -9.54 6.10 -5.99
N GLU A 21 -8.66 6.20 -5.00
CA GLU A 21 -8.40 7.45 -4.29
C GLU A 21 -6.96 7.52 -3.80
N VAL A 22 -6.38 8.72 -3.84
CA VAL A 22 -5.14 9.06 -3.15
C VAL A 22 -5.48 9.94 -1.96
N ILE A 23 -5.28 9.40 -0.76
CA ILE A 23 -5.52 10.10 0.50
C ILE A 23 -4.18 10.64 0.99
N ALA A 24 -3.95 11.92 0.75
CA ALA A 24 -2.71 12.59 1.15
C ALA A 24 -2.73 12.99 2.63
N ARG A 25 -1.64 12.68 3.34
CA ARG A 25 -1.06 13.41 4.49
C ARG A 25 -1.92 13.83 5.71
N GLN A 26 -3.15 13.35 5.89
CA GLN A 26 -4.03 13.90 6.95
C GLN A 26 -4.29 12.99 8.16
N ILE A 27 -3.64 11.82 8.28
CA ILE A 27 -4.05 10.82 9.27
C ILE A 27 -3.00 10.58 10.36
N THR A 28 -1.92 11.36 10.41
CA THR A 28 -0.75 11.24 11.31
C THR A 28 0.25 10.15 10.93
N GLY A 29 1.44 10.22 11.53
CA GLY A 29 2.48 9.21 11.36
C GLY A 29 3.31 9.39 10.09
N HIS A 30 4.35 8.57 10.01
CA HIS A 30 5.40 8.58 9.01
C HIS A 30 4.95 8.17 7.59
N PHE A 31 3.73 8.53 7.17
CA PHE A 31 3.18 8.17 5.87
C PHE A 31 3.29 9.34 4.89
N ASP A 32 3.80 9.05 3.70
CA ASP A 32 3.80 9.98 2.56
C ASP A 32 2.37 10.13 2.02
N GLU A 33 1.72 9.01 1.73
CA GLU A 33 0.33 8.94 1.27
C GLU A 33 -0.29 7.57 1.52
N HIS A 34 -1.61 7.51 1.36
CA HIS A 34 -2.38 6.27 1.34
C HIS A 34 -3.13 6.17 0.00
N TRP A 35 -3.15 4.98 -0.60
CA TRP A 35 -3.98 4.68 -1.76
C TRP A 35 -5.13 3.80 -1.33
N LYS A 36 -6.36 4.23 -1.65
CA LYS A 36 -7.49 3.32 -1.66
C LYS A 36 -7.49 2.57 -2.98
N ILE A 37 -7.38 1.25 -2.92
CA ILE A 37 -7.50 0.38 -4.09
C ILE A 37 -8.70 -0.54 -3.96
N GLN A 38 -9.30 -0.90 -5.08
CA GLN A 38 -10.51 -1.70 -5.14
C GLN A 38 -10.38 -2.77 -6.23
N SER A 39 -10.82 -3.97 -5.93
CA SER A 39 -10.88 -5.06 -6.91
C SER A 39 -12.10 -4.89 -7.83
N THR A 40 -11.89 -5.00 -9.15
CA THR A 40 -12.96 -4.95 -10.16
C THR A 40 -13.45 -6.33 -10.61
N ARG A 41 -12.80 -7.41 -10.16
CA ARG A 41 -13.14 -8.80 -10.55
C ARG A 41 -14.45 -9.35 -9.95
N GLU A 42 -14.95 -8.80 -8.85
CA GLU A 42 -16.00 -9.43 -8.04
C GLU A 42 -17.17 -8.50 -7.75
N GLN A 43 -18.36 -9.08 -7.52
CA GLN A 43 -19.59 -8.33 -7.23
C GLN A 43 -19.51 -7.52 -5.92
N TRP A 44 -18.76 -8.03 -4.93
CA TRP A 44 -18.35 -7.24 -3.77
C TRP A 44 -16.94 -6.74 -4.01
N ALA A 45 -16.86 -5.46 -4.35
CA ALA A 45 -15.62 -4.82 -4.71
C ALA A 45 -14.73 -4.69 -3.46
N THR A 46 -13.90 -5.71 -3.20
CA THR A 46 -12.97 -5.75 -2.05
C THR A 46 -12.12 -4.49 -2.06
N GLU A 47 -12.15 -3.74 -0.97
CA GLU A 47 -11.37 -2.52 -0.78
C GLU A 47 -10.19 -2.79 0.16
N VAL A 48 -9.01 -2.27 -0.20
CA VAL A 48 -7.84 -2.27 0.68
C VAL A 48 -7.10 -0.94 0.58
N TYR A 49 -6.34 -0.62 1.61
CA TYR A 49 -5.52 0.59 1.68
C TYR A 49 -4.04 0.24 1.57
N ILE A 50 -3.34 0.86 0.63
CA ILE A 50 -1.89 0.78 0.50
C ILE A 50 -1.28 2.03 1.13
N ASN A 51 -0.47 1.82 2.15
CA ASN A 51 0.15 2.86 2.96
C ASN A 51 1.64 2.95 2.61
N PHE A 52 2.10 4.14 2.22
CA PHE A 52 3.51 4.40 1.90
C PHE A 52 4.19 5.08 3.07
N THR A 53 5.01 4.36 3.82
CA THR A 53 5.76 4.87 4.96
C THR A 53 7.09 5.45 4.48
N VAL A 54 7.50 6.57 5.07
CA VAL A 54 8.80 7.23 4.89
C VAL A 54 9.51 7.30 6.25
N GLU A 55 10.83 7.51 6.26
CA GLU A 55 11.54 7.71 7.53
C GLU A 55 11.26 9.12 8.08
N PRO A 56 11.11 9.33 9.40
CA PRO A 56 11.20 10.69 9.93
C PRO A 56 12.60 11.26 9.74
N VAL A 57 12.73 12.44 9.14
CA VAL A 57 13.94 13.23 9.30
C VAL A 57 13.83 13.95 10.64
N TRP A 58 14.71 13.64 11.59
CA TRP A 58 14.85 14.48 12.79
C TRP A 58 15.30 15.88 12.33
N ASP A 59 14.56 16.91 12.76
CA ASP A 59 14.82 18.33 12.49
C ASP A 59 14.56 18.88 11.07
N ALA A 60 13.82 18.17 10.20
CA ALA A 60 13.35 18.75 8.94
C ALA A 60 11.87 18.45 8.67
N PRO A 61 11.11 19.38 8.04
CA PRO A 61 9.79 19.07 7.52
C PRO A 61 9.90 17.88 6.56
N MET A 62 9.01 16.89 6.69
CA MET A 62 8.93 15.82 5.69
C MET A 62 8.68 16.45 4.32
N GLU A 63 9.46 16.08 3.32
CA GLU A 63 9.30 16.54 1.94
C GLU A 63 8.49 15.52 1.12
N LEU A 64 7.73 16.01 0.13
CA LEU A 64 7.06 15.15 -0.85
C LEU A 64 8.12 14.44 -1.69
N GLY A 65 8.07 13.11 -1.74
CA GLY A 65 9.07 12.30 -2.45
C GLY A 65 10.27 11.88 -1.61
N GLN A 66 10.18 12.03 -0.29
CA GLN A 66 11.11 11.38 0.63
C GLN A 66 11.11 9.84 0.41
N GLY A 67 12.26 9.20 0.60
CA GLY A 67 12.43 7.77 0.32
C GLY A 67 11.45 6.90 1.11
N ILE A 68 10.65 6.12 0.41
CA ILE A 68 9.71 5.16 1.00
C ILE A 68 10.52 4.06 1.72
N THR A 69 10.27 3.90 3.02
CA THR A 69 10.90 2.88 3.87
C THR A 69 10.06 1.62 4.00
N SER A 70 8.75 1.70 3.79
CA SER A 70 7.89 0.52 3.68
C SER A 70 6.61 0.78 2.92
N ILE A 71 6.05 -0.27 2.34
CA ILE A 71 4.71 -0.27 1.75
C ILE A 71 3.89 -1.33 2.48
N THR A 72 2.77 -0.92 3.08
CA THR A 72 1.90 -1.83 3.83
C THR A 72 0.50 -1.83 3.24
N ALA A 73 -0.10 -3.00 3.07
CA ALA A 73 -1.51 -3.12 2.76
C ALA A 73 -2.33 -3.45 4.01
N THR A 74 -3.45 -2.77 4.21
CA THR A 74 -4.39 -2.97 5.32
C THR A 74 -5.83 -3.00 4.83
N SER A 75 -6.71 -3.67 5.58
CA SER A 75 -8.15 -3.71 5.27
C SER A 75 -8.88 -2.41 5.63
N LEU A 76 -8.32 -1.63 6.55
CA LEU A 76 -8.84 -0.33 6.97
C LEU A 76 -7.73 0.71 6.90
N LEU A 77 -8.14 1.96 6.75
CA LEU A 77 -7.23 3.09 6.84
C LEU A 77 -6.66 3.13 8.28
N PRO A 78 -5.34 3.30 8.46
CA PRO A 78 -4.75 3.37 9.79
C PRO A 78 -5.37 4.50 10.63
N ASP A 79 -5.71 4.25 11.88
CA ASP A 79 -6.18 5.31 12.80
C ASP A 79 -4.99 6.22 13.20
N PRO A 80 -5.21 7.53 13.41
CA PRO A 80 -4.21 8.43 14.00
C PRO A 80 -3.49 7.96 15.26
N ASN A 81 -4.13 7.09 16.04
CA ASN A 81 -3.56 6.49 17.25
C ASN A 81 -2.73 5.23 16.98
N GLY A 82 -2.50 4.89 15.70
CA GLY A 82 -1.73 3.72 15.30
C GLY A 82 -2.39 2.39 15.63
N GLN A 83 -3.72 2.36 15.85
CA GLN A 83 -4.43 1.08 15.94
C GLN A 83 -4.21 0.31 14.63
N GLN A 84 -3.55 -0.83 14.75
CA GLN A 84 -3.19 -1.63 13.59
C GLN A 84 -4.47 -2.17 12.95
N ALA A 85 -4.88 -1.55 11.84
CA ALA A 85 -5.71 -2.22 10.87
C ALA A 85 -5.03 -3.55 10.49
N ALA A 86 -5.81 -4.61 10.31
CA ALA A 86 -5.26 -5.94 10.03
C ALA A 86 -4.32 -5.86 8.81
N GLN A 87 -3.03 -6.06 9.05
CA GLN A 87 -2.00 -6.02 8.01
C GLN A 87 -2.18 -7.22 7.08
N ILE A 88 -2.36 -6.94 5.79
CA ILE A 88 -2.52 -7.95 4.75
C ILE A 88 -1.15 -8.30 4.15
N ALA A 89 -0.34 -7.27 3.86
CA ALA A 89 0.96 -7.44 3.23
C ALA A 89 1.92 -6.32 3.59
N LEU A 90 3.22 -6.59 3.48
CA LEU A 90 4.31 -5.66 3.77
C LEU A 90 5.42 -5.83 2.74
N ILE A 91 5.95 -4.71 2.27
CA ILE A 91 7.26 -4.57 1.66
C ILE A 91 8.08 -3.71 2.61
N ASP A 92 9.10 -4.30 3.24
CA ASP A 92 10.08 -3.56 4.04
C ASP A 92 11.26 -3.13 3.15
N VAL A 93 11.56 -1.84 3.16
CA VAL A 93 12.56 -1.18 2.32
C VAL A 93 13.76 -0.71 3.16
N SER A 94 13.71 -0.82 4.49
CA SER A 94 14.77 -0.35 5.40
C SER A 94 16.14 -1.03 5.18
N VAL A 95 16.19 -2.14 4.45
CA VAL A 95 17.41 -2.96 4.25
C VAL A 95 17.73 -3.23 2.76
N ILE A 96 16.96 -2.68 1.81
CA ILE A 96 16.95 -3.16 0.42
C ILE A 96 17.15 -2.02 -0.59
N SER A 97 18.00 -2.23 -1.61
CA SER A 97 18.15 -1.29 -2.74
C SER A 97 16.87 -1.21 -3.59
N VAL A 98 16.62 -0.07 -4.24
CA VAL A 98 15.40 0.17 -5.06
C VAL A 98 15.15 -0.94 -6.11
N LYS A 99 16.20 -1.46 -6.75
CA LYS A 99 16.10 -2.55 -7.73
C LYS A 99 15.57 -3.85 -7.14
N ASN A 100 15.93 -4.15 -5.89
CA ASN A 100 15.43 -5.33 -5.19
C ASN A 100 13.98 -5.12 -4.70
N MET A 101 13.51 -3.88 -4.59
CA MET A 101 12.14 -3.56 -4.19
C MET A 101 11.11 -3.95 -5.25
N ILE A 102 11.40 -3.73 -6.54
CA ILE A 102 10.51 -4.14 -7.64
C ILE A 102 10.26 -5.66 -7.59
N SER A 103 11.27 -6.44 -7.18
CA SER A 103 11.12 -7.90 -7.02
C SER A 103 10.13 -8.31 -5.92
N LYS A 104 9.86 -7.41 -4.95
CA LYS A 104 8.94 -7.65 -3.84
C LYS A 104 7.49 -7.28 -4.17
N ILE A 105 7.25 -6.53 -5.25
CA ILE A 105 5.90 -6.15 -5.70
C ILE A 105 5.06 -7.39 -6.01
N LYS A 106 5.61 -8.35 -6.76
CA LYS A 106 4.88 -9.58 -7.13
C LYS A 106 4.40 -10.38 -5.91
N PRO A 107 5.27 -10.74 -4.94
CA PRO A 107 4.83 -11.38 -3.69
C PRO A 107 3.79 -10.55 -2.91
N PHE A 108 3.90 -9.23 -2.94
CA PHE A 108 2.95 -8.34 -2.28
C PHE A 108 1.56 -8.41 -2.91
N VAL A 109 1.47 -8.26 -4.25
CA VAL A 109 0.21 -8.39 -5.00
C VAL A 109 -0.38 -9.80 -4.86
N PHE A 110 0.45 -10.84 -4.82
CA PHE A 110 -0.02 -12.19 -4.56
C PHE A 110 -0.75 -12.32 -3.20
N LYS A 111 -0.24 -11.69 -2.15
CA LYS A 111 -0.91 -11.66 -0.83
C LYS A 111 -2.24 -10.91 -0.88
N LEU A 112 -2.32 -9.81 -1.63
CA LEU A 112 -3.58 -9.09 -1.85
C LEU A 112 -4.61 -9.96 -2.56
N ASN A 113 -4.20 -10.68 -3.60
CA ASN A 113 -5.06 -11.60 -4.33
C ASN A 113 -5.55 -12.75 -3.46
N PHE A 114 -4.69 -13.28 -2.59
CA PHE A 114 -5.08 -14.29 -1.61
C PHE A 114 -6.11 -13.71 -0.63
N TYR A 115 -5.86 -12.50 -0.09
CA TYR A 115 -6.81 -11.82 0.79
C TYR A 115 -8.16 -11.60 0.12
N ARG A 116 -8.21 -11.08 -1.11
CA ARG A 116 -9.44 -10.93 -1.90
C ARG A 116 -10.27 -12.21 -1.90
N ARG A 117 -9.65 -13.35 -2.22
CA ARG A 117 -10.31 -14.67 -2.24
C ARG A 117 -10.86 -15.12 -0.89
N THR A 118 -10.32 -14.62 0.22
CA THR A 118 -10.87 -14.92 1.56
C THR A 118 -12.05 -14.03 1.93
N GLN A 119 -12.25 -12.91 1.24
CA GLN A 119 -13.34 -11.97 1.50
C GLN A 119 -14.60 -12.29 0.69
N CYS A 120 -14.45 -12.88 -0.51
CA CYS A 120 -15.58 -13.48 -1.21
C CYS A 120 -15.92 -14.83 -0.57
N VAL A 121 -16.87 -14.79 0.36
CA VAL A 121 -17.61 -15.97 0.76
C VAL A 121 -18.77 -16.08 -0.23
N ASP A 122 -18.77 -17.11 -1.08
CA ASP A 122 -19.94 -17.46 -1.88
C ASP A 122 -21.14 -17.62 -0.91
N VAL A 123 -22.11 -16.70 -0.99
CA VAL A 123 -23.39 -16.79 -0.27
C VAL A 123 -24.42 -17.44 -1.19
#